data_AF-A0A921GQA8-F1
#
_entry.id   AF-A0A921GQA8-F1
#
_cell.length_a   1.000
_cell.length_b   1.000
_cell.length_c   1.000
_cell.angle_alpha   90.00
_cell.angle_beta   90.00
_cell.angle_gamma   90.00
#
_symmetry.space_group_name_H-M   'P 1'
#
loop_
_entity.id
_entity.type
_entity.pdbx_description
1 polymer ?
#
loop_
_entity_poly.entity_id
_entity_poly.type
_entity_poly.pdbx_seq_one_letter_code
_entity_poly.pdbx_strand_id
1 'polypeptide(L)'
;YSLFQTSVMSGLNSVPTNLQLIRSHKFPRAVVPLATVMTETVLFAPILVAMIVVVLVTGVLPGMGAVIPTWSWLLLPFAAVLLAVFSAGVAMFFARLGARAPDIANAMPFILTLGRYASGAMFLISAMVPDELWLKPLLLHQPVAIYLELFRAAFGNEPLIPMTAGLWLEATAWAVGVFAIGFLYFWRAEETYGRD
;
A
#
# COMPACT_ATOMS: atom_id res chain seq x y z
N TYR A 1 3.86 -4.61 3.65
CA TYR A 1 4.66 -3.57 2.97
C TYR A 1 4.92 -3.87 1.50
N SER A 2 5.32 -5.12 1.15
CA SER A 2 5.65 -5.50 -0.23
C SER A 2 4.60 -5.10 -1.27
N LEU A 3 3.32 -5.42 -1.03
CA LEU A 3 2.21 -5.05 -1.92
C LEU A 3 2.18 -3.54 -2.25
N PHE A 4 2.33 -2.69 -1.24
CA PHE A 4 2.36 -1.23 -1.45
C PHE A 4 3.59 -0.82 -2.27
N GLN A 5 4.77 -1.31 -1.89
CA GLN A 5 6.01 -0.96 -2.56
C GLN A 5 6.01 -1.37 -4.04
N THR A 6 5.59 -2.60 -4.36
CA THR A 6 5.54 -3.08 -5.75
C THR A 6 4.46 -2.36 -6.54
N SER A 7 3.28 -2.11 -5.95
CA SER A 7 2.21 -1.34 -6.60
C SER A 7 2.65 0.08 -6.99
N VAL A 8 3.38 0.78 -6.12
CA VAL A 8 3.89 2.13 -6.43
C VAL A 8 4.96 2.10 -7.51
N MET A 9 5.90 1.14 -7.44
CA MET A 9 6.96 1.01 -8.44
C MET A 9 6.42 0.59 -9.82
N SER A 10 5.49 -0.38 -9.86
CA SER A 10 4.83 -0.82 -11.08
C SER A 10 3.96 0.30 -11.67
N GLY A 11 3.25 1.04 -10.82
CA GLY A 11 2.47 2.22 -11.21
C GLY A 11 3.31 3.33 -11.82
N LEU A 12 4.43 3.68 -11.19
CA LEU A 12 5.37 4.71 -11.64
C LEU A 12 5.87 4.47 -13.07
N ASN A 13 6.16 3.21 -13.41
CA ASN A 13 6.66 2.81 -14.73
C ASN A 13 5.55 2.45 -15.73
N SER A 14 4.30 2.36 -15.28
CA SER A 14 3.19 1.83 -16.09
C SER A 14 2.92 2.61 -17.38
N VAL A 15 3.03 3.94 -17.35
CA VAL A 15 2.79 4.80 -18.53
C VAL A 15 3.98 4.78 -19.51
N PRO A 16 5.24 5.02 -19.09
CA PRO A 16 6.39 4.93 -19.99
C PRO A 16 6.51 3.57 -20.71
N THR A 17 6.30 2.46 -19.98
CA THR A 17 6.46 1.11 -20.54
C THR A 17 5.37 0.75 -21.56
N ASN A 18 4.15 1.29 -21.42
CA ASN A 18 3.01 0.97 -22.29
C ASN A 18 2.69 2.06 -23.32
N LEU A 19 3.63 2.96 -23.60
CA LEU A 19 3.39 4.14 -24.44
C LEU A 19 2.93 3.79 -25.87
N GLN A 20 3.46 2.70 -26.46
CA GLN A 20 3.07 2.23 -27.80
C GLN A 20 1.60 1.76 -27.85
N LEU A 21 1.13 1.10 -26.78
CA LEU A 21 -0.27 0.66 -26.66
C LEU A 21 -1.20 1.86 -26.47
N ILE A 22 -0.82 2.82 -25.62
CA ILE A 22 -1.57 4.04 -25.36
C ILE A 22 -1.73 4.89 -26.63
N ARG A 23 -0.74 4.89 -27.52
CA ARG A 23 -0.78 5.65 -28.78
C ARG A 23 -1.61 4.96 -29.88
N SER A 24 -1.73 3.64 -29.86
CA SER A 24 -2.43 2.88 -30.92
C SER A 24 -3.93 2.71 -30.68
N HIS A 25 -4.40 2.74 -29.44
CA HIS A 25 -5.80 2.52 -29.08
C HIS A 25 -6.32 3.63 -28.17
N LYS A 26 -7.54 4.12 -28.45
CA LYS A 26 -8.23 5.06 -27.55
C LYS A 26 -8.84 4.30 -26.37
N PHE A 27 -8.14 4.25 -25.24
CA PHE A 27 -8.69 3.76 -23.97
C PHE A 27 -8.37 4.75 -22.84
N PRO A 28 -9.14 4.74 -21.73
CA PRO A 28 -8.89 5.63 -20.59
C PRO A 28 -7.53 5.33 -19.97
N ARG A 29 -6.63 6.32 -19.92
CA ARG A 29 -5.22 6.06 -19.56
C ARG A 29 -5.04 5.64 -18.11
N ALA A 30 -6.00 5.95 -17.25
CA ALA A 30 -6.01 5.54 -15.85
C ALA A 30 -6.10 4.01 -15.67
N VAL A 31 -6.58 3.28 -16.68
CA VAL A 31 -6.66 1.81 -16.65
C VAL A 31 -5.28 1.18 -16.53
N VAL A 32 -4.24 1.82 -17.10
CA VAL A 32 -2.87 1.28 -17.09
C VAL A 32 -2.30 1.17 -15.67
N PRO A 33 -2.20 2.26 -14.87
CA PRO A 33 -1.73 2.15 -13.49
C PRO A 33 -2.68 1.29 -12.63
N LEU A 34 -4.00 1.38 -12.83
CA LEU A 34 -4.95 0.56 -12.07
C LEU A 34 -4.75 -0.94 -12.32
N ALA A 35 -4.55 -1.36 -13.57
CA ALA A 35 -4.30 -2.75 -13.92
C ALA A 35 -3.01 -3.29 -13.28
N THR A 36 -1.96 -2.46 -13.18
CA THR A 36 -0.73 -2.86 -12.49
C THR A 36 -1.00 -3.14 -11.00
N VAL A 37 -1.72 -2.25 -10.30
CA VAL A 37 -2.05 -2.46 -8.88
C VAL A 37 -2.97 -3.66 -8.68
N MET A 38 -3.93 -3.89 -9.58
CA MET A 38 -4.78 -5.08 -9.53
C MET A 38 -3.95 -6.36 -9.68
N THR A 39 -2.98 -6.37 -10.60
CA THR A 39 -2.05 -7.50 -10.78
C THR A 39 -1.27 -7.78 -9.50
N GLU A 40 -0.66 -6.76 -8.90
CA GLU A 40 0.07 -6.88 -7.64
C GLU A 40 -0.82 -7.38 -6.49
N THR A 41 -2.08 -6.94 -6.45
CA THR A 41 -3.05 -7.37 -5.44
C THR A 41 -3.42 -8.84 -5.60
N VAL A 42 -3.60 -9.32 -6.85
CA VAL A 42 -3.84 -10.74 -7.13
C VAL A 42 -2.61 -11.58 -6.76
N LEU A 43 -1.40 -11.10 -7.04
CA LEU A 43 -0.15 -11.76 -6.64
C LEU A 43 0.08 -11.77 -5.12
N PHE A 44 -0.55 -10.85 -4.39
CA PHE A 44 -0.52 -10.86 -2.93
C PHE A 44 -1.44 -11.92 -2.30
N ALA A 45 -2.51 -12.34 -2.98
CA ALA A 45 -3.42 -13.37 -2.49
C ALA A 45 -2.72 -14.71 -2.15
N PRO A 46 -1.90 -15.32 -3.03
CA PRO A 46 -1.20 -16.55 -2.68
C PRO A 46 -0.20 -16.37 -1.53
N ILE A 47 0.37 -15.16 -1.35
CA ILE A 47 1.25 -14.85 -0.20
C ILE A 47 0.46 -14.90 1.10
N LEU A 48 -0.75 -14.31 1.13
CA LEU A 48 -1.64 -14.39 2.29
C LEU A 48 -2.04 -15.84 2.58
N VAL A 49 -2.41 -16.62 1.56
CA VAL A 49 -2.77 -18.03 1.75
C VAL A 49 -1.58 -18.83 2.29
N ALA A 50 -0.40 -18.67 1.70
CA ALA A 50 0.81 -19.34 2.16
C ALA A 50 1.14 -19.00 3.62
N MET A 51 1.04 -17.73 4.00
CA MET A 51 1.20 -17.28 5.37
C MET A 51 0.20 -17.96 6.31
N ILE A 52 -1.07 -18.06 5.93
CA ILE A 52 -2.10 -18.73 6.75
C ILE A 52 -1.76 -20.20 6.96
N VAL A 53 -1.37 -20.90 5.89
CA VAL A 53 -0.96 -22.31 5.95
C VAL A 53 0.26 -22.49 6.87
N VAL A 54 1.26 -21.62 6.78
CA VAL A 54 2.45 -21.67 7.64
C VAL A 54 2.07 -21.55 9.11
N VAL A 55 1.18 -20.60 9.48
CA VAL A 55 0.74 -20.46 10.86
C VAL A 55 -0.10 -21.65 11.33
N LEU A 56 -0.95 -22.22 10.46
CA LEU A 56 -1.71 -23.42 10.80
C LEU A 56 -0.82 -24.64 11.08
N VAL A 57 0.29 -24.78 10.36
CA VAL A 57 1.23 -25.90 10.51
C VAL A 57 2.20 -25.70 11.67
N THR A 58 2.71 -24.49 11.84
CA THR A 58 3.81 -24.21 12.78
C THR A 58 3.34 -23.59 14.10
N GLY A 59 2.14 -23.00 14.13
CA GLY A 59 1.64 -22.19 15.24
C GLY A 59 2.38 -20.86 15.43
N VAL A 60 3.28 -20.49 14.51
CA VAL A 60 4.17 -19.33 14.64
C VAL A 60 4.06 -18.45 13.40
N LEU A 61 3.90 -17.15 13.60
CA LEU A 61 4.05 -16.15 12.55
C LEU A 61 5.49 -15.61 12.58
N PRO A 62 6.25 -15.71 11.48
CA PRO A 62 7.59 -15.13 11.40
C PRO A 62 7.57 -13.64 11.79
N GLY A 63 8.28 -13.30 12.87
CA GLY A 63 8.39 -11.93 13.38
C GLY A 63 7.32 -11.49 14.40
N MET A 64 6.33 -12.32 14.74
CA MET A 64 5.34 -12.03 15.81
C MET A 64 5.22 -13.15 16.87
N GLY A 65 5.96 -14.26 16.73
CA GLY A 65 5.93 -15.35 17.70
C GLY A 65 4.74 -16.29 17.50
N ALA A 66 4.29 -16.95 18.56
CA ALA A 66 3.18 -17.90 18.50
C ALA A 66 1.85 -17.17 18.26
N VAL A 67 1.11 -17.55 17.22
CA VAL A 67 -0.17 -16.91 16.85
C VAL A 67 -1.23 -17.99 16.67
N ILE A 68 -2.41 -17.77 17.27
CA ILE A 68 -3.56 -18.67 17.12
C ILE A 68 -4.50 -18.08 16.06
N PRO A 69 -4.81 -18.82 14.99
CA PRO A 69 -5.80 -18.38 14.00
C PRO A 69 -7.15 -18.16 14.67
N THR A 70 -7.70 -16.96 14.50
CA THR A 70 -9.00 -16.56 15.03
C THR A 70 -9.87 -16.03 13.88
N TRP A 71 -11.17 -15.86 14.14
CA TRP A 71 -12.14 -15.37 13.14
C TRP A 71 -11.78 -13.99 12.56
N SER A 72 -10.95 -13.19 13.26
CA SER A 72 -10.44 -11.91 12.77
C SER A 72 -9.63 -12.02 11.48
N TRP A 73 -9.10 -13.20 11.16
CA TRP A 73 -8.33 -13.45 9.95
C TRP A 73 -9.16 -13.32 8.68
N LEU A 74 -10.48 -13.49 8.77
CA LEU A 74 -11.41 -13.22 7.68
C LEU A 74 -11.44 -11.73 7.27
N LEU A 75 -10.88 -10.84 8.10
CA LEU A 75 -10.76 -9.41 7.81
C LEU A 75 -9.50 -9.08 6.98
N LEU A 76 -8.54 -10.00 6.87
CA LEU A 76 -7.29 -9.78 6.11
C LEU A 76 -7.55 -9.46 4.62
N PRO A 77 -8.49 -10.13 3.91
CA PRO A 77 -8.84 -9.74 2.55
C PRO A 77 -9.40 -8.32 2.45
N PHE A 78 -10.20 -7.88 3.43
CA PHE A 78 -10.75 -6.52 3.45
C PHE A 78 -9.64 -5.48 3.68
N ALA A 79 -8.71 -5.75 4.60
CA ALA A 79 -7.53 -4.92 4.81
C ALA A 79 -6.66 -4.84 3.53
N ALA A 80 -6.51 -5.96 2.81
CA ALA A 80 -5.79 -6.00 1.54
C ALA A 80 -6.47 -5.18 0.44
N VAL A 81 -7.80 -5.20 0.36
CA VAL A 81 -8.56 -4.37 -0.58
C VAL A 81 -8.38 -2.88 -0.27
N LEU A 82 -8.48 -2.47 1.00
CA LEU A 82 -8.25 -1.07 1.37
C LEU A 82 -6.82 -0.64 1.02
N LEU A 83 -5.82 -1.48 1.31
CA LEU A 83 -4.43 -1.23 0.94
C LEU A 83 -4.25 -1.14 -0.58
N ALA A 84 -4.95 -1.96 -1.36
CA ALA A 84 -4.94 -1.91 -2.81
C ALA A 84 -5.53 -0.60 -3.35
N VAL A 85 -6.65 -0.13 -2.79
CA VAL A 85 -7.27 1.15 -3.16
C VAL A 85 -6.35 2.32 -2.84
N PHE A 86 -5.76 2.33 -1.65
CA PHE A 86 -4.74 3.32 -1.26
C PHE A 86 -3.54 3.28 -2.22
N SER A 87 -3.00 2.09 -2.49
CA SER A 87 -1.86 1.89 -3.39
C SER A 87 -2.17 2.34 -4.81
N ALA A 88 -3.40 2.13 -5.30
CA ALA A 88 -3.87 2.62 -6.58
C ALA A 88 -3.85 4.15 -6.68
N GLY A 89 -4.28 4.86 -5.63
CA GLY A 89 -4.18 6.32 -5.56
C GLY A 89 -2.75 6.82 -5.68
N VAL A 90 -1.84 6.24 -4.89
CA VAL A 90 -0.41 6.59 -4.92
C VAL A 90 0.23 6.21 -6.26
N ALA A 91 -0.08 5.03 -6.78
CA ALA A 91 0.40 4.55 -8.07
C ALA A 91 -0.02 5.48 -9.22
N MET A 92 -1.27 5.95 -9.25
CA MET A 92 -1.73 6.92 -10.26
C MET A 92 -1.01 8.26 -10.14
N PHE A 93 -0.80 8.75 -8.92
CA PHE A 93 -0.05 9.98 -8.68
C PHE A 93 1.38 9.88 -9.24
N PHE A 94 2.07 8.78 -8.93
CA PHE A 94 3.44 8.56 -9.39
C PHE A 94 3.51 8.19 -10.87
N ALA A 95 2.53 7.48 -11.44
CA ALA A 95 2.46 7.22 -12.88
C ALA A 95 2.50 8.52 -13.69
N ARG A 96 1.78 9.55 -13.24
CA ARG A 96 1.82 10.89 -13.83
C ARG A 96 3.19 11.54 -13.69
N LEU A 97 3.85 11.40 -12.53
CA LEU A 97 5.18 11.96 -12.30
C LEU A 97 6.25 11.26 -13.13
N GLY A 98 6.27 9.92 -13.17
CA GLY A 98 7.21 9.14 -13.97
C GLY A 98 7.08 9.37 -15.47
N ALA A 99 5.86 9.61 -15.96
CA ALA A 99 5.64 10.01 -17.35
C ALA A 99 6.26 11.37 -17.71
N ARG A 100 6.39 12.29 -16.73
CA ARG A 100 6.97 13.63 -16.94
C ARG A 100 8.46 13.71 -16.61
N ALA A 101 8.88 12.97 -15.59
CA ALA A 101 10.24 12.95 -15.07
C ALA A 101 10.65 11.48 -14.83
N PRO A 102 11.14 10.79 -15.87
CA PRO A 102 11.54 9.39 -15.79
C PRO A 102 12.59 9.12 -14.71
N ASP A 103 13.45 10.10 -14.40
CA ASP A 103 14.50 9.99 -13.39
C ASP A 103 13.98 9.71 -11.97
N ILE A 104 12.70 10.04 -11.68
CA ILE A 104 12.06 9.73 -10.39
C ILE A 104 12.06 8.22 -10.13
N ALA A 105 12.02 7.38 -11.17
CA ALA A 105 12.09 5.92 -11.05
C ALA A 105 13.37 5.44 -10.35
N ASN A 106 14.48 6.14 -10.51
CA ASN A 106 15.75 5.79 -9.86
C ASN A 106 15.76 6.17 -8.37
N ALA A 107 15.08 7.25 -8.00
CA ALA A 107 15.01 7.74 -6.62
C ALA A 107 13.92 7.03 -5.79
N MET A 108 12.85 6.56 -6.43
CA MET A 108 11.69 6.00 -5.76
C MET A 108 12.00 4.79 -4.84
N PRO A 109 12.88 3.83 -5.20
CA PRO A 109 13.25 2.73 -4.31
C PRO A 109 13.84 3.20 -2.99
N PHE A 110 14.65 4.28 -3.01
CA PHE A 110 15.23 4.85 -1.80
C PHE A 110 14.16 5.49 -0.92
N ILE A 111 13.25 6.28 -1.51
CA ILE A 111 12.15 6.91 -0.79
C ILE A 111 11.23 5.85 -0.16
N LEU A 112 10.86 4.81 -0.91
CA LEU A 112 10.06 3.70 -0.39
C LEU A 112 10.82 2.91 0.68
N THR A 113 12.15 2.81 0.58
CA THR A 113 12.95 2.16 1.62
C THR A 113 12.95 2.99 2.91
N LEU A 114 13.12 4.31 2.81
CA LEU A 114 13.03 5.22 3.96
C LEU A 114 11.63 5.19 4.58
N GLY A 115 10.57 5.22 3.76
CA GLY A 115 9.18 5.08 4.20
C GLY A 115 8.93 3.76 4.94
N ARG A 116 9.56 2.66 4.52
CA ARG A 116 9.47 1.37 5.22
C ARG A 116 10.03 1.45 6.64
N TYR A 117 11.16 2.13 6.82
CA TYR A 117 11.76 2.31 8.14
C TYR A 117 10.94 3.26 9.01
N ALA A 118 10.39 4.34 8.44
CA ALA A 118 9.55 5.29 9.15
C ALA A 118 8.18 4.71 9.55
N SER A 119 7.63 3.76 8.78
CA SER A 119 6.29 3.19 8.99
C SER A 119 6.19 2.11 10.07
N GLY A 120 7.26 1.83 10.81
CA GLY A 120 7.23 0.77 11.83
C GLY A 120 6.97 -0.60 11.21
N ALA A 121 7.44 -0.83 9.99
CA ALA A 121 7.36 -2.16 9.37
C ALA A 121 8.21 -3.19 10.13
N MET A 122 9.33 -2.73 10.71
CA MET A 122 10.28 -3.58 11.44
C MET A 122 10.13 -3.53 12.96
N PHE A 123 9.45 -2.52 13.50
CA PHE A 123 9.28 -2.31 14.94
C PHE A 123 7.92 -1.66 15.24
N LEU A 124 7.41 -1.84 16.46
CA LEU A 124 6.20 -1.15 16.89
C LEU A 124 6.54 0.30 17.27
N ILE A 125 5.94 1.27 16.56
CA ILE A 125 6.16 2.70 16.79
C ILE A 125 5.68 3.09 18.20
N SER A 126 4.53 2.56 18.61
CA SER A 126 3.95 2.80 19.94
C SER A 126 4.88 2.42 21.08
N ALA A 127 5.64 1.34 20.92
CA ALA A 127 6.55 0.81 21.94
C ALA A 127 7.96 1.42 21.89
N MET A 128 8.49 1.75 20.70
CA MET A 128 9.88 2.20 20.56
C MET A 128 10.07 3.72 20.53
N VAL A 129 9.04 4.50 20.18
CA VAL A 129 9.18 5.95 20.06
C VAL A 129 8.73 6.63 21.36
N PRO A 130 9.58 7.45 22.00
CA PRO A 130 9.23 8.20 23.21
C PRO A 130 8.04 9.14 22.99
N ASP A 131 7.18 9.27 23.99
CA ASP A 131 6.00 10.16 23.94
C ASP A 131 6.36 11.64 23.79
N GLU A 132 7.55 12.03 24.26
CA GLU A 132 8.07 13.41 24.20
C GLU A 132 8.47 13.83 22.78
N LEU A 133 8.57 12.89 21.84
CA LEU A 133 8.94 13.21 20.47
C LEU A 133 7.74 13.84 19.74
N TRP A 134 7.88 15.11 19.37
CA TRP A 134 6.87 15.87 18.62
C TRP A 134 6.43 15.22 17.30
N LEU A 135 7.27 14.36 16.70
CA LEU A 135 6.97 13.61 15.47
C LEU A 135 6.14 12.33 15.71
N LYS A 136 6.01 11.85 16.95
CA LYS A 136 5.33 10.58 17.25
C LYS A 136 3.89 10.52 16.71
N PRO A 137 3.04 11.57 16.87
CA PRO A 137 1.68 11.54 16.31
C PRO A 137 1.67 11.39 14.79
N LEU A 138 2.61 12.05 14.09
CA LEU A 138 2.73 11.95 12.64
C LEU A 138 3.15 10.53 12.20
N LEU A 139 4.06 9.92 12.95
CA LEU A 139 4.51 8.55 12.68
C LEU A 139 3.43 7.50 12.95
N LEU A 140 2.56 7.73 13.93
CA LEU A 140 1.43 6.85 14.23
C LEU A 140 0.32 6.95 13.17
N HIS A 141 -0.04 8.17 12.76
CA HIS A 141 -1.15 8.41 11.83
C HIS A 141 -0.75 8.44 10.35
N GLN A 142 0.49 8.07 10.02
CA GLN A 142 0.87 7.91 8.63
C GLN A 142 0.12 6.71 8.01
N PRO A 143 -0.30 6.80 6.74
CA PRO A 143 -1.18 5.79 6.13
C PRO A 143 -0.56 4.39 6.12
N VAL A 144 0.73 4.27 5.81
CA VAL A 144 1.37 2.95 5.73
C VAL A 144 1.51 2.30 7.10
N ALA A 145 1.72 3.07 8.17
CA ALA A 145 1.73 2.54 9.54
C ALA A 145 0.34 2.04 9.92
N ILE A 146 -0.71 2.81 9.64
CA ILE A 146 -2.11 2.42 9.88
C ILE A 146 -2.43 1.07 9.21
N TYR A 147 -2.03 0.88 7.95
CA TYR A 147 -2.23 -0.42 7.30
C TYR A 147 -1.42 -1.54 7.94
N LEU A 148 -0.17 -1.30 8.33
CA LEU A 148 0.64 -2.32 9.01
C LEU A 148 0.02 -2.70 10.36
N GLU A 149 -0.49 -1.73 11.12
CA GLU A 149 -1.22 -1.96 12.36
C GLU A 149 -2.55 -2.68 12.11
N LEU A 150 -3.27 -2.38 11.03
CA LEU A 150 -4.50 -3.06 10.65
C LEU A 150 -4.28 -4.56 10.41
N PHE A 151 -3.22 -4.91 9.68
CA PHE A 151 -2.82 -6.31 9.49
C PHE A 151 -2.40 -6.97 10.81
N ARG A 152 -1.63 -6.27 11.65
CA ARG A 152 -1.21 -6.78 12.99
C ARG A 152 -2.41 -7.03 13.91
N ALA A 153 -3.34 -6.08 13.99
CA ALA A 153 -4.57 -6.20 14.75
C ALA A 153 -5.42 -7.39 14.25
N ALA A 154 -5.48 -7.61 12.94
CA ALA A 154 -6.18 -8.74 12.36
C ALA A 154 -5.59 -10.10 12.74
N PHE A 155 -4.27 -10.19 12.96
CA PHE A 155 -3.64 -11.42 13.46
C PHE A 155 -3.97 -11.72 14.93
N GLY A 156 -4.37 -10.73 15.71
CA GLY A 156 -4.94 -10.91 17.06
C GLY A 156 -3.92 -11.24 18.15
N ASN A 157 -2.62 -11.09 17.89
CA ASN A 157 -1.55 -11.48 18.83
C ASN A 157 -0.93 -10.33 19.62
N GLU A 158 -1.42 -9.10 19.44
CA GLU A 158 -0.77 -7.91 20.00
C GLU A 158 -1.75 -7.11 20.87
N PRO A 159 -1.68 -7.24 22.21
CA PRO A 159 -2.55 -6.49 23.13
C PRO A 159 -2.42 -4.97 22.99
N LEU A 160 -1.26 -4.50 22.52
CA LEU A 160 -0.98 -3.08 22.28
C LEU A 160 -1.71 -2.53 21.05
N ILE A 161 -2.22 -3.38 20.16
CA ILE A 161 -2.92 -2.96 18.94
C ILE A 161 -4.32 -3.60 18.93
N PRO A 162 -5.25 -3.10 19.76
CA PRO A 162 -6.60 -3.62 19.77
C PRO A 162 -7.30 -3.35 18.44
N MET A 163 -7.99 -4.35 17.92
CA MET A 163 -8.85 -4.21 16.75
C MET A 163 -9.99 -3.23 17.07
N THR A 164 -9.81 -1.97 16.70
CA THR A 164 -10.73 -0.88 17.00
C THR A 164 -11.38 -0.36 15.72
N ALA A 165 -12.66 0.01 15.79
CA ALA A 165 -13.36 0.60 14.65
C ALA A 165 -12.68 1.87 14.11
N GLY A 166 -12.04 2.65 14.99
CA GLY A 166 -11.25 3.84 14.61
C GLY A 166 -10.12 3.53 13.62
N LEU A 167 -9.41 2.41 13.79
CA LEU A 167 -8.31 2.01 12.90
C LEU A 167 -8.82 1.69 11.49
N TRP A 168 -9.97 1.03 11.40
CA TRP A 168 -10.64 0.77 10.12
C TRP A 168 -11.12 2.06 9.46
N LEU A 169 -11.71 2.98 10.22
CA LEU A 169 -12.16 4.28 9.73
C LEU A 169 -10.99 5.12 9.19
N GLU A 170 -9.87 5.18 9.91
CA GLU A 170 -8.66 5.87 9.46
C GLU A 170 -8.10 5.23 8.19
N ALA A 171 -8.00 3.90 8.13
CA ALA A 171 -7.56 3.19 6.92
C ALA A 171 -8.46 3.49 5.73
N THR A 172 -9.78 3.43 5.90
CA THR A 172 -10.75 3.77 4.85
C THR A 172 -10.66 5.23 4.42
N ALA A 173 -10.51 6.17 5.36
CA ALA A 173 -10.36 7.59 5.06
C ALA A 173 -9.10 7.84 4.21
N TRP A 174 -7.98 7.21 4.55
CA TRP A 174 -6.76 7.27 3.75
C TRP A 174 -6.92 6.61 2.38
N ALA A 175 -7.56 5.44 2.30
CA ALA A 175 -7.83 4.76 1.04
C ALA A 175 -8.59 5.67 0.08
N VAL A 176 -9.75 6.16 0.52
CA VAL A 176 -10.65 6.97 -0.30
C VAL A 176 -10.03 8.32 -0.63
N GLY A 177 -9.44 9.00 0.36
CA GLY A 177 -8.83 10.32 0.18
C GLY A 177 -7.68 10.28 -0.82
N VAL A 178 -6.74 9.35 -0.67
CA VAL A 178 -5.58 9.27 -1.56
C VAL A 178 -5.96 8.73 -2.93
N PHE A 179 -6.91 7.80 -3.01
CA PHE A 179 -7.45 7.36 -4.29
C PHE A 179 -8.10 8.53 -5.04
N ALA A 180 -8.96 9.32 -4.39
CA ALA A 180 -9.61 10.47 -5.00
C ALA A 180 -8.59 11.52 -5.46
N ILE A 181 -7.62 11.87 -4.60
CA ILE A 181 -6.56 12.84 -4.95
C ILE A 181 -5.71 12.33 -6.11
N GLY A 182 -5.26 11.08 -6.06
CA GLY A 182 -4.44 10.45 -7.10
C GLY A 182 -5.18 10.37 -8.44
N PHE A 183 -6.45 9.97 -8.41
CA PHE A 183 -7.32 9.88 -9.58
C PHE A 183 -7.56 11.26 -10.21
N LEU A 184 -7.98 12.26 -9.43
CA LEU A 184 -8.23 13.62 -9.92
C LEU A 184 -6.95 14.27 -10.46
N TYR A 185 -5.81 14.04 -9.79
CA TYR A 185 -4.52 14.51 -10.26
C TYR A 185 -4.14 13.85 -11.58
N PHE A 186 -4.28 12.53 -11.71
CA PHE A 186 -3.97 11.85 -12.97
C PHE A 186 -4.88 12.31 -14.12
N TRP A 187 -6.19 12.38 -13.87
CA TRP A 187 -7.20 12.72 -14.87
C TRP A 187 -7.00 14.12 -15.46
N ARG A 188 -6.63 15.11 -14.64
CA ARG A 188 -6.38 16.49 -15.11
C ARG A 188 -5.28 16.62 -16.18
N ALA A 189 -4.41 15.64 -16.34
CA ALA A 189 -3.35 15.66 -17.34
C ALA A 189 -3.60 14.70 -18.50
N GLU A 190 -4.76 14.06 -18.56
CA GLU A 190 -5.05 13.02 -19.55
C GLU A 190 -4.79 13.51 -20.99
N GLU A 191 -5.09 14.77 -21.30
CA GLU A 191 -4.89 15.35 -22.64
C GLU A 191 -3.42 15.52 -23.06
N THR A 192 -2.48 15.61 -22.11
CA THR A 192 -1.06 15.85 -22.42
C THR A 192 -0.34 14.56 -22.87
N TYR A 193 -0.77 13.39 -22.41
CA TYR A 193 -0.03 12.13 -22.61
C TYR A 193 -0.08 11.54 -24.03
N GLY A 194 -0.78 12.18 -24.97
CA GLY A 194 -0.90 11.73 -26.35
C GLY A 194 -0.24 12.63 -27.39
N ARG A 195 0.39 13.74 -26.97
CA ARG A 195 0.90 14.78 -27.89
C ARG A 195 2.42 14.76 -28.10
N ASP A 196 3.15 14.01 -27.28
CA ASP A 196 4.61 13.81 -27.36
C ASP A 196 4.90 12.34 -27.59
#